data_AF-A0A4P9VSR2-F1
#
_entry.id   AF-A0A4P9VSR2-F1
#
_cell.length_a   1.000
_cell.length_b   1.000
_cell.length_c   1.000
_cell.angle_alpha   90.00
_cell.angle_beta   90.00
_cell.angle_gamma   90.00
#
_symmetry.space_group_name_H-M   'P 1'
#
loop_
_entity.id
_entity.type
_entity.pdbx_description
1 polymer ?
#
loop_
_entity_poly.entity_id
_entity_poly.type
_entity_poly.pdbx_seq_one_letter_code
_entity_poly.pdbx_strand_id
1 'polypeptide(L)'
;MDKGIFLLVKFGESEFMERFHHEGEILLQRLRMFRRPVYNAQRRDIYEGFTHIVQRSISSITAHNKVIKNHYNPIIFDTRNDNPYIYCMCAVNPTHLSHNTKPLIDKTCFELGDTAVIIKNPFFFLDKIQNYCHRNNYQIDSGHISYIDFNKYQGKLSLFTKSIYFEHQKEYRLSIDTHNSVSSPLKIKLGSLSKEGVSIICKNHETEKYIRQFI
;
A
#
# COMPACT_ATOMS: atom_id res chain seq x y z
N MET A 1 -8.40 14.36 -6.60
CA MET A 1 -7.19 14.09 -5.81
C MET A 1 -7.46 14.40 -4.36
N ASP A 2 -7.00 13.52 -3.47
CA ASP A 2 -7.36 13.52 -2.05
C ASP A 2 -6.71 14.71 -1.32
N LYS A 3 -7.53 15.61 -0.75
CA LYS A 3 -7.07 16.87 -0.12
C LYS A 3 -6.40 16.65 1.25
N GLY A 4 -6.16 15.40 1.65
CA GLY A 4 -5.76 15.02 3.00
C GLY A 4 -4.27 14.68 3.20
N ILE A 5 -3.45 14.63 2.15
CA ILE A 5 -2.07 14.12 2.24
C ILE A 5 -1.08 15.28 2.29
N PHE A 6 -0.33 15.38 3.38
CA PHE A 6 0.74 16.37 3.55
C PHE A 6 2.07 15.86 2.98
N LEU A 7 2.46 14.64 3.35
CA LEU A 7 3.66 13.97 2.86
C LEU A 7 3.35 12.50 2.57
N LEU A 8 4.11 11.91 1.64
CA LEU A 8 4.19 10.46 1.46
C LEU A 8 5.59 9.99 1.81
N VAL A 9 5.67 8.84 2.48
CA VAL A 9 6.95 8.25 2.88
C VAL A 9 7.02 6.83 2.35
N LYS A 10 8.08 6.54 1.60
CA LYS A 10 8.40 5.17 1.18
C LYS A 10 9.57 4.65 2.01
N PHE A 11 9.36 3.52 2.68
CA PHE A 11 10.42 2.73 3.29
C PHE A 11 10.86 1.60 2.36
N GLY A 12 12.14 1.29 2.34
CA GLY A 12 12.72 0.20 1.55
C GLY A 12 14.22 0.05 1.79
N GLU A 13 14.81 -0.95 1.13
CA GLU A 13 16.27 -1.13 1.18
C GLU A 13 16.95 0.01 0.43
N SER A 14 18.10 0.47 0.96
CA SER A 14 18.82 1.64 0.47
C SER A 14 19.01 1.66 -1.05
N GLU A 15 19.41 0.55 -1.68
CA GLU A 15 19.66 0.49 -3.12
C GLU A 15 18.41 0.86 -3.96
N PHE A 16 17.23 0.38 -3.56
CA PHE A 16 15.98 0.70 -4.25
C PHE A 16 15.54 2.14 -3.95
N MET A 17 15.76 2.62 -2.73
CA MET A 17 15.37 3.98 -2.32
C MET A 17 16.25 5.04 -2.98
N GLU A 18 17.54 4.77 -3.18
CA GLU A 18 18.45 5.63 -3.94
C GLU A 18 18.00 5.77 -5.39
N ARG A 19 17.68 4.65 -6.08
CA ARG A 19 17.13 4.71 -7.45
C ARG A 19 15.78 5.40 -7.51
N PHE A 20 14.92 5.17 -6.51
CA PHE A 20 13.65 5.88 -6.43
C PHE A 20 13.84 7.39 -6.30
N HIS A 21 14.75 7.83 -5.44
CA HIS A 21 15.05 9.23 -5.19
C HIS A 21 15.74 9.91 -6.39
N HIS A 22 16.80 9.29 -6.93
CA HIS A 22 17.67 9.90 -7.93
C HIS A 22 17.22 9.67 -9.38
N GLU A 23 16.54 8.57 -9.69
CA GLU A 23 16.09 8.24 -11.04
C GLU A 23 14.55 8.26 -11.19
N GLY A 24 13.81 8.32 -10.07
CA GLY A 24 12.37 8.12 -10.08
C GLY A 24 11.98 6.68 -10.45
N GLU A 25 12.85 5.69 -10.19
CA GLU A 25 12.54 4.29 -10.44
C GLU A 25 11.58 3.75 -9.37
N ILE A 26 10.40 3.29 -9.80
CA ILE A 26 9.43 2.63 -8.92
C ILE A 26 9.27 1.19 -9.38
N LEU A 27 9.34 0.27 -8.40
CA LEU A 27 9.08 -1.15 -8.59
C LEU A 27 7.75 -1.51 -7.93
N LEU A 28 6.76 -1.90 -8.74
CA LEU A 28 5.46 -2.35 -8.28
C LEU A 28 5.37 -3.88 -8.38
N GLN A 29 4.77 -4.49 -7.37
CA GLN A 29 4.52 -5.93 -7.34
C GLN A 29 3.04 -6.23 -7.52
N ARG A 30 2.72 -7.37 -8.12
CA ARG A 30 1.32 -7.83 -8.20
C ARG A 30 0.74 -8.00 -6.80
N LEU A 31 -0.51 -7.61 -6.59
CA LEU A 31 -1.22 -7.71 -5.31
C LEU A 31 -1.09 -9.12 -4.71
N ARG A 32 -1.23 -10.16 -5.53
CA ARG A 32 -1.08 -11.57 -5.12
C ARG A 32 0.25 -11.92 -4.45
N MET A 33 1.31 -11.15 -4.73
CA MET A 33 2.64 -11.42 -4.18
C MET A 33 2.68 -11.18 -2.67
N PHE A 34 1.92 -10.22 -2.16
CA PHE A 34 1.92 -9.83 -0.75
C PHE A 34 1.27 -10.86 0.18
N ARG A 35 0.66 -11.93 -0.36
CA ARG A 35 0.20 -13.08 0.44
C ARG A 35 1.31 -14.07 0.78
N ARG A 36 2.44 -14.01 0.06
CA ARG A 36 3.45 -15.07 0.06
C ARG A 36 4.29 -15.07 1.34
N PRO A 37 4.69 -16.26 1.85
CA PRO A 37 5.52 -16.38 3.06
C PRO A 37 6.93 -15.77 2.95
N VAL A 38 7.43 -15.54 1.73
CA VAL A 38 8.76 -14.95 1.49
C VAL A 38 8.86 -13.50 1.98
N TYR A 39 7.73 -12.82 2.16
CA TYR A 39 7.69 -11.47 2.70
C TYR A 39 7.67 -11.49 4.23
N ASN A 40 8.32 -10.47 4.82
CA ASN A 40 8.30 -10.26 6.27
C ASN A 40 6.88 -9.96 6.78
N ALA A 41 6.70 -10.01 8.10
CA ALA A 41 5.41 -9.81 8.74
C ALA A 41 4.77 -8.46 8.41
N GLN A 42 5.55 -7.39 8.19
CA GLN A 42 5.02 -6.07 7.79
C GLN A 42 4.51 -6.00 6.35
N ARG A 43 5.03 -6.86 5.46
CA ARG A 43 4.66 -6.87 4.04
C ARG A 43 3.63 -7.95 3.72
N ARG A 44 3.49 -8.97 4.58
CA ARG A 44 2.66 -10.14 4.33
C ARG A 44 1.26 -10.00 4.93
N ASP A 45 0.27 -9.67 4.10
CA ASP A 45 -1.14 -9.81 4.46
C ASP A 45 -1.75 -11.02 3.75
N ILE A 46 -2.13 -12.05 4.51
CA ILE A 46 -2.74 -13.27 3.98
C ILE A 46 -4.13 -13.04 3.40
N TYR A 47 -4.77 -11.92 3.76
CA TYR A 47 -6.10 -11.53 3.32
C TYR A 47 -6.10 -10.53 2.14
N GLU A 48 -4.91 -10.14 1.69
CA GLU A 48 -4.70 -9.11 0.68
C GLU A 48 -5.43 -9.45 -0.63
N GLY A 49 -6.37 -8.62 -1.10
CA GLY A 49 -7.09 -8.85 -2.36
C GLY A 49 -8.20 -9.89 -2.31
N PHE A 50 -8.62 -10.36 -1.13
CA PHE A 50 -9.92 -11.03 -1.00
C PHE A 50 -11.06 -10.07 -1.28
N THR A 51 -12.23 -10.62 -1.60
CA THR A 51 -13.35 -9.82 -2.14
C THR A 51 -14.58 -9.79 -1.26
N HIS A 52 -14.86 -10.84 -0.48
CA HIS A 52 -15.95 -10.81 0.49
C HIS A 52 -15.61 -11.64 1.73
N ILE A 53 -16.15 -11.22 2.87
CA ILE A 53 -16.15 -12.00 4.12
C ILE A 53 -17.60 -12.18 4.56
N VAL A 54 -17.95 -13.42 4.90
CA VAL A 54 -19.24 -13.75 5.50
C VAL A 54 -19.02 -14.42 6.84
N GLN A 55 -19.63 -13.86 7.88
CA GLN A 55 -19.45 -14.31 9.26
C GLN A 55 -20.29 -15.55 9.59
N ARG A 56 -20.07 -16.09 10.80
CA ARG A 56 -20.53 -17.37 11.39
C ARG A 56 -22.03 -17.69 11.36
N SER A 57 -22.87 -16.87 10.73
CA SER A 57 -24.33 -17.09 10.67
C SER A 57 -24.76 -18.15 9.64
N ILE A 58 -23.82 -18.76 8.91
CA ILE A 58 -24.11 -19.77 7.88
C ILE A 58 -23.92 -21.18 8.45
N SER A 59 -25.01 -21.94 8.54
CA SER A 59 -25.02 -23.34 9.01
C SER A 59 -24.48 -24.34 7.97
N SER A 60 -24.57 -24.00 6.68
CA SER A 60 -23.98 -24.79 5.60
C SER A 60 -23.73 -23.97 4.34
N ILE A 61 -22.69 -24.35 3.59
CA ILE A 61 -22.35 -23.76 2.29
C ILE A 61 -22.50 -24.86 1.24
N THR A 62 -23.14 -24.54 0.11
CA THR A 62 -23.15 -25.43 -1.06
C THR A 62 -22.29 -24.85 -2.15
N ALA A 63 -21.25 -25.57 -2.56
CA ALA A 63 -20.36 -25.20 -3.67
C ALA A 63 -20.16 -26.40 -4.59
N HIS A 64 -20.42 -26.24 -5.89
CA HIS A 64 -20.32 -27.32 -6.88
C HIS A 64 -20.99 -28.64 -6.43
N ASN A 65 -22.23 -28.56 -5.94
CA ASN A 65 -23.01 -29.69 -5.40
C ASN A 65 -22.41 -30.40 -4.17
N LYS A 66 -21.38 -29.82 -3.54
CA LYS A 66 -20.86 -30.28 -2.25
C LYS A 66 -21.39 -29.39 -1.14
N VAL A 67 -21.94 -30.02 -0.10
CA VAL A 67 -22.40 -29.33 1.10
C VAL A 67 -21.33 -29.40 2.18
N ILE A 68 -20.85 -28.23 2.60
CA ILE A 68 -19.96 -28.08 3.75
C ILE A 68 -20.83 -27.67 4.93
N LYS A 69 -20.94 -28.55 5.94
CA LYS A 69 -21.72 -28.32 7.17
C LYS A 69 -20.80 -28.00 8.35
N ASN A 70 -21.34 -27.39 9.40
CA ASN A 70 -20.65 -27.16 10.68
C ASN A 70 -19.33 -26.39 10.55
N HIS A 71 -19.33 -25.31 9.76
CA HIS A 71 -18.16 -24.45 9.64
C HIS A 71 -18.19 -23.37 10.72
N TYR A 72 -17.16 -23.31 11.57
CA TYR A 72 -17.09 -22.39 12.72
C TYR A 72 -16.25 -21.14 12.47
N ASN A 73 -15.60 -21.02 11.30
CA ASN A 73 -14.78 -19.86 10.94
C ASN A 73 -15.52 -18.91 9.96
N PRO A 74 -15.04 -17.67 9.76
CA PRO A 74 -15.52 -16.83 8.67
C PRO A 74 -15.28 -17.49 7.30
N ILE A 75 -16.20 -17.26 6.36
CA ILE A 75 -16.07 -17.71 4.97
C ILE A 75 -15.52 -16.55 4.16
N ILE A 76 -14.46 -16.82 3.40
CA ILE A 76 -13.76 -15.80 2.62
C ILE A 76 -13.89 -16.14 1.15
N PHE A 77 -14.38 -15.18 0.36
CA PHE A 77 -14.52 -15.30 -1.08
C PHE A 77 -13.37 -14.57 -1.77
N ASP A 78 -12.65 -15.33 -2.61
CA ASP A 78 -11.61 -14.82 -3.49
C ASP A 78 -12.07 -14.98 -4.95
N THR A 79 -12.42 -13.86 -5.59
CA THR A 79 -12.74 -13.84 -7.02
C THR A 79 -11.52 -13.55 -7.89
N ARG A 80 -10.31 -13.61 -7.32
CA ARG A 80 -9.02 -13.35 -7.99
C ARG A 80 -8.89 -11.93 -8.53
N ASN A 81 -9.30 -10.94 -7.74
CA ASN A 81 -9.03 -9.53 -8.04
C ASN A 81 -7.58 -9.14 -7.70
N ASP A 82 -6.62 -10.05 -7.85
CA ASP A 82 -5.26 -9.97 -7.30
C ASP A 82 -4.19 -9.72 -8.37
N ASN A 83 -4.64 -9.37 -9.58
CA ASN A 83 -3.78 -9.05 -10.70
C ASN A 83 -3.21 -7.61 -10.73
N PRO A 84 -3.76 -6.55 -10.11
CA PRO A 84 -3.16 -5.23 -10.28
C PRO A 84 -1.76 -5.14 -9.64
N TYR A 85 -0.94 -4.25 -10.17
CA TYR A 85 0.34 -3.87 -9.58
C TYR A 85 0.12 -2.85 -8.47
N ILE A 86 0.78 -3.04 -7.33
CA ILE A 86 0.57 -2.22 -6.15
C ILE A 86 1.88 -1.53 -5.73
N TYR A 87 1.74 -0.28 -5.30
CA TYR A 87 2.81 0.47 -4.64
C TYR A 87 2.28 1.17 -3.38
N CYS A 88 2.81 0.77 -2.23
CA CYS A 88 2.38 1.25 -0.92
C CYS A 88 3.37 2.27 -0.36
N MET A 89 2.84 3.34 0.24
CA MET A 89 3.59 4.37 0.97
C MET A 89 2.87 4.67 2.28
N CYS A 90 3.56 5.20 3.28
CA CYS A 90 2.94 5.74 4.48
C CYS A 90 2.50 7.20 4.22
N ALA A 91 1.26 7.55 4.54
CA ALA A 91 0.77 8.92 4.43
C ALA A 91 0.82 9.66 5.77
N VAL A 92 1.36 10.88 5.72
CA VAL A 92 1.30 11.84 6.81
C VAL A 92 0.24 12.86 6.43
N ASN A 93 -0.80 13.01 7.25
CA ASN A 93 -1.91 13.91 7.01
C ASN A 93 -1.80 15.16 7.93
N PRO A 94 -2.36 16.32 7.53
CA PRO A 94 -2.32 17.54 8.33
C PRO A 94 -2.90 17.38 9.75
N THR A 95 -3.90 16.52 9.93
CA THR A 95 -4.49 16.22 11.24
C THR A 95 -3.54 15.50 12.19
N HIS A 96 -2.47 14.85 11.68
CA HIS A 96 -1.41 14.30 12.51
C HIS A 96 -0.48 15.40 13.07
N LEU A 97 -0.49 16.59 12.47
CA LEU A 97 0.40 17.70 12.82
C LEU A 97 -0.08 18.47 14.06
N SER A 98 -1.38 18.44 14.36
CA SER A 98 -1.95 19.15 15.52
C SER A 98 -1.60 18.52 16.88
N HIS A 99 -1.12 17.27 16.89
CA HIS A 99 -0.77 16.54 18.11
C HIS A 99 0.74 16.31 18.18
N ASN A 100 1.46 17.34 18.64
CA ASN A 100 2.93 17.35 18.67
C ASN A 100 3.57 16.25 19.56
N THR A 101 2.77 15.52 20.34
CA THR A 101 3.24 14.51 21.31
C THR A 101 3.22 13.07 20.79
N LYS A 102 2.56 12.78 19.66
CA LYS A 102 2.51 11.43 19.08
C LYS A 102 3.53 11.28 17.94
N PRO A 103 4.15 10.10 17.80
CA PRO A 103 5.01 9.82 16.65
C PRO A 103 4.19 9.87 15.35
N LEU A 104 4.71 10.56 14.34
CA LEU A 104 4.05 10.66 13.04
C LEU A 104 4.13 9.34 12.27
N ILE A 105 5.23 8.62 12.46
CA ILE A 105 5.54 7.32 11.88
C ILE A 105 5.66 6.30 13.01
N ASP A 106 4.94 5.18 12.89
CA ASP A 106 5.11 4.07 13.82
C ASP A 106 6.47 3.38 13.56
N LYS A 107 7.23 3.11 14.63
CA LYS A 107 8.56 2.50 14.53
C LYS A 107 8.55 1.11 13.89
N THR A 108 7.43 0.38 13.94
CA THR A 108 7.27 -0.90 13.22
C THR A 108 7.39 -0.75 11.70
N CYS A 109 7.16 0.46 11.15
CA CYS A 109 7.41 0.74 9.74
C CYS A 109 8.90 0.66 9.36
N PHE A 110 9.81 0.74 10.32
CA PHE A 110 11.25 0.63 10.08
C PHE A 110 11.67 -0.80 9.69
N GLU A 111 10.85 -1.80 9.95
CA GLU A 111 11.04 -3.18 9.47
C GLU A 111 10.75 -3.32 7.96
N LEU A 112 10.18 -2.29 7.31
CA LEU A 112 9.97 -2.27 5.86
C LEU A 112 11.26 -1.98 5.08
N GLY A 113 12.31 -1.48 5.73
CA GLY A 113 13.60 -1.16 5.11
C GLY A 113 14.43 -0.16 5.93
N ASP A 114 15.73 -0.08 5.63
CA ASP A 114 16.70 0.74 6.36
C ASP A 114 16.73 2.22 5.92
N THR A 115 16.10 2.52 4.79
CA THR A 115 16.11 3.84 4.17
C THR A 115 14.68 4.31 3.87
N ALA A 116 14.46 5.61 3.96
CA ALA A 116 13.20 6.27 3.69
C ALA A 116 13.35 7.38 2.64
N VAL A 117 12.42 7.43 1.69
CA VAL A 117 12.23 8.56 0.77
C VAL A 117 10.97 9.31 1.19
N ILE A 118 11.14 10.58 1.54
CA ILE A 118 10.04 11.49 1.89
C ILE A 118 9.70 12.32 0.66
N ILE A 119 8.48 12.16 0.17
CA ILE A 119 7.91 12.90 -0.96
C ILE A 119 7.23 14.15 -0.39
N LYS A 120 7.86 15.30 -0.62
CA LYS A 120 7.46 16.61 -0.10
C LYS A 120 6.35 17.27 -0.91
N ASN A 121 6.21 16.86 -2.17
CA ASN A 121 5.14 17.30 -3.04
C ASN A 121 4.36 16.09 -3.56
N PRO A 122 3.47 15.49 -2.73
CA PRO A 122 2.66 14.35 -3.14
C PRO A 122 1.84 14.61 -4.40
N PHE A 123 1.28 15.81 -4.54
CA PHE A 123 0.48 16.18 -5.73
C PHE A 123 1.29 16.03 -7.01
N PHE A 124 2.45 16.68 -7.08
CA PHE A 124 3.31 16.61 -8.27
C PHE A 124 3.82 15.19 -8.53
N PHE A 125 4.17 14.45 -7.47
CA PHE A 125 4.58 13.06 -7.59
C PHE A 125 3.48 12.17 -8.19
N LEU A 126 2.25 12.27 -7.68
CA LEU A 126 1.10 11.49 -8.16
C LEU A 126 0.73 11.88 -9.59
N ASP A 127 0.79 13.17 -9.94
CA ASP A 127 0.57 13.66 -11.30
C ASP A 127 1.57 13.04 -12.28
N LYS A 128 2.85 12.93 -11.93
CA LYS A 128 3.85 12.24 -12.77
C LYS A 128 3.51 10.77 -13.02
N ILE A 129 2.98 10.07 -12.02
CA ILE A 129 2.56 8.67 -12.17
C ILE A 129 1.31 8.57 -13.04
N GLN A 130 0.33 9.44 -12.84
CA GLN A 130 -0.88 9.50 -13.67
C GLN A 130 -0.53 9.76 -15.13
N ASN A 131 0.35 10.72 -15.39
CA ASN A 131 0.86 11.02 -16.73
C ASN A 131 1.67 9.86 -17.34
N TYR A 132 2.42 9.11 -16.53
CA TYR A 132 3.07 7.89 -17.00
C TYR A 132 2.02 6.83 -17.38
N CYS A 133 1.03 6.56 -16.54
CA CYS A 133 0.00 5.56 -16.79
C CYS A 133 -0.85 5.91 -18.01
N HIS A 134 -1.25 7.17 -18.14
CA HIS A 134 -2.02 7.66 -19.28
C HIS A 134 -1.29 7.42 -20.62
N ARG A 135 0.00 7.76 -20.69
CA ARG A 135 0.82 7.54 -21.90
C ARG A 135 1.01 6.08 -22.27
N ASN A 136 0.92 5.17 -21.30
CA ASN A 136 1.07 3.73 -21.51
C ASN A 136 -0.28 2.99 -21.59
N ASN A 137 -1.41 3.72 -21.59
CA ASN A 137 -2.75 3.14 -21.55
C ASN A 137 -2.96 2.16 -20.37
N TYR A 138 -2.46 2.53 -19.20
CA TYR A 138 -2.68 1.81 -17.95
C TYR A 138 -3.80 2.46 -17.15
N GLN A 139 -4.63 1.63 -16.50
CA GLN A 139 -5.57 2.13 -15.52
C GLN A 139 -4.86 2.33 -14.19
N ILE A 140 -5.13 3.45 -13.53
CA ILE A 140 -4.57 3.76 -12.21
C ILE A 140 -5.67 4.15 -11.25
N ASP A 141 -5.60 3.61 -10.04
CA ASP A 141 -6.36 4.03 -8.89
C ASP A 141 -5.41 4.31 -7.72
N SER A 142 -5.80 5.19 -6.80
CA SER A 142 -4.96 5.58 -5.68
C SER A 142 -5.77 6.10 -4.51
N GLY A 143 -5.40 5.72 -3.29
CA GLY A 143 -6.17 6.12 -2.11
C GLY A 143 -5.61 5.57 -0.80
N HIS A 144 -6.20 6.07 0.29
CA HIS A 144 -5.96 5.54 1.63
C HIS A 144 -6.53 4.13 1.79
N ILE A 145 -5.85 3.32 2.59
CA ILE A 145 -6.34 2.00 2.98
C ILE A 145 -7.39 2.11 4.09
N SER A 146 -8.49 1.37 3.90
CA SER A 146 -9.47 1.07 4.93
C SER A 146 -9.03 -0.16 5.72
N TYR A 147 -8.87 0.02 7.03
CA TYR A 147 -8.42 -1.00 7.94
C TYR A 147 -9.60 -1.68 8.63
N ILE A 148 -9.65 -3.00 8.59
CA ILE A 148 -10.84 -3.74 9.04
C ILE A 148 -10.45 -4.94 9.92
N ASP A 149 -11.20 -5.13 11.02
CA ASP A 149 -11.15 -6.34 11.83
C ASP A 149 -11.94 -7.46 11.12
N PHE A 150 -11.22 -8.34 10.42
CA PHE A 150 -11.83 -9.44 9.67
C PHE A 150 -12.54 -10.49 10.53
N ASN A 151 -12.33 -10.49 11.85
CA ASN A 151 -13.11 -11.35 12.76
C ASN A 151 -14.51 -10.80 13.04
N LYS A 152 -14.75 -9.52 12.76
CA LYS A 152 -16.03 -8.83 13.03
C LYS A 152 -16.73 -8.37 11.75
N TYR A 153 -15.99 -8.18 10.67
CA TYR A 153 -16.51 -7.61 9.44
C TYR A 153 -17.28 -8.61 8.58
N GLN A 154 -18.40 -8.16 8.02
CA GLN A 154 -19.16 -8.87 7.00
C GLN A 154 -19.41 -7.93 5.82
N GLY A 155 -19.11 -8.37 4.61
CA GLY A 155 -19.38 -7.59 3.41
C GLY A 155 -18.27 -7.69 2.36
N LYS A 156 -18.29 -6.71 1.46
CA LYS A 156 -17.39 -6.61 0.32
C LYS A 156 -16.09 -5.91 0.70
N LEU A 157 -14.98 -6.51 0.33
CA LEU A 157 -13.65 -5.94 0.42
C LEU A 157 -13.26 -5.29 -0.91
N SER A 158 -12.35 -4.33 -0.86
CA SER A 158 -11.78 -3.65 -2.02
C SER A 158 -10.26 -3.87 -2.11
N LEU A 159 -9.68 -3.44 -3.23
CA LEU A 159 -8.21 -3.34 -3.40
C LEU A 159 -7.56 -2.35 -2.43
N PHE A 160 -8.36 -1.55 -1.73
CA PHE A 160 -7.94 -0.55 -0.75
C PHE A 160 -8.39 -0.94 0.66
N THR A 161 -8.50 -2.25 0.91
CA THR A 161 -8.86 -2.82 2.20
C THR A 161 -7.73 -3.69 2.71
N LYS A 162 -7.40 -3.57 4.00
CA LYS A 162 -6.34 -4.34 4.65
C LYS A 162 -6.74 -4.74 6.07
N SER A 163 -6.09 -5.76 6.62
CA SER A 163 -6.30 -6.13 8.03
C SER A 163 -5.96 -4.97 8.96
N ILE A 164 -6.77 -4.77 10.00
CA ILE A 164 -6.54 -3.76 11.05
C ILE A 164 -5.17 -3.90 11.74
N TYR A 165 -4.57 -5.09 11.70
CA TYR A 165 -3.20 -5.31 12.18
C TYR A 165 -2.15 -4.40 11.51
N PHE A 166 -2.44 -3.88 10.32
CA PHE A 166 -1.53 -3.01 9.55
C PHE A 166 -1.87 -1.52 9.64
N GLU A 167 -2.81 -1.12 10.51
CA GLU A 167 -3.29 0.26 10.63
C GLU A 167 -2.14 1.26 10.92
N HIS A 168 -1.14 0.82 11.67
CA HIS A 168 0.06 1.63 11.99
C HIS A 168 0.83 2.11 10.75
N GLN A 169 0.70 1.42 9.61
CA GLN A 169 1.36 1.77 8.35
C GLN A 169 0.77 3.02 7.70
N LYS A 170 -0.47 3.41 8.06
CA LYS A 170 -1.19 4.56 7.50
C LYS A 170 -1.08 4.62 5.97
N GLU A 171 -1.36 3.49 5.34
CA GLU A 171 -0.99 3.22 3.97
C GLU A 171 -1.79 4.08 2.99
N TYR A 172 -1.07 4.72 2.07
CA TYR A 172 -1.57 5.23 0.81
C TYR A 172 -1.07 4.33 -0.32
N ARG A 173 -2.01 3.82 -1.10
CA ARG A 173 -1.78 2.79 -2.08
C ARG A 173 -1.98 3.34 -3.49
N LEU A 174 -1.14 2.91 -4.41
CA LEU A 174 -1.37 2.99 -5.85
C LEU A 174 -1.72 1.59 -6.35
N SER A 175 -2.68 1.52 -7.25
CA SER A 175 -3.06 0.32 -7.99
C SER A 175 -2.96 0.61 -9.48
N ILE A 176 -2.17 -0.16 -10.21
CA ILE A 176 -1.98 -0.02 -11.66
C ILE A 176 -2.39 -1.33 -12.33
N ASP A 177 -3.40 -1.26 -13.19
CA ASP A 177 -3.74 -2.34 -14.12
C ASP A 177 -3.14 -2.05 -15.49
N THR A 178 -2.35 -3.01 -15.96
CA THR A 178 -1.65 -2.99 -17.25
C THR A 178 -2.34 -3.85 -18.30
N HIS A 179 -3.51 -4.41 -17.96
CA HIS A 179 -4.29 -5.33 -18.80
C HIS A 179 -3.55 -6.61 -19.20
N ASN A 180 -2.45 -6.93 -18.52
CA ASN A 180 -1.70 -8.16 -18.70
C ASN A 180 -1.56 -8.91 -17.37
N SER A 181 -1.18 -10.18 -17.46
CA SER A 181 -1.06 -11.11 -16.32
C SER A 181 0.39 -11.50 -15.99
N VAL A 182 1.36 -10.79 -16.58
CA VAL A 182 2.80 -11.06 -16.41
C VAL A 182 3.18 -10.99 -14.93
N SER A 183 3.92 -12.00 -14.46
CA SER A 183 4.28 -12.14 -13.05
C SER A 183 5.43 -11.24 -12.60
N SER A 184 6.25 -10.74 -13.53
CA SER A 184 7.39 -9.89 -13.22
C SER A 184 6.94 -8.55 -12.62
N PRO A 185 7.78 -7.93 -11.75
CA PRO A 185 7.51 -6.59 -11.26
C PRO A 185 7.33 -5.60 -12.41
N LEU A 186 6.42 -4.64 -12.23
CA LEU A 186 6.32 -3.49 -13.14
C LEU A 186 7.35 -2.46 -12.69
N LYS A 187 8.25 -2.08 -13.60
CA LYS A 187 9.22 -1.01 -13.39
C LYS A 187 8.77 0.22 -14.16
N ILE A 188 8.65 1.35 -13.47
CA ILE A 188 8.39 2.66 -14.08
C ILE A 188 9.51 3.62 -13.72
N LYS A 189 9.83 4.56 -14.63
CA LYS A 189 10.82 5.62 -14.40
C LYS A 189 10.15 6.98 -14.58
N LEU A 190 10.16 7.79 -13.52
CA LEU A 190 9.55 9.12 -13.51
C LEU A 190 10.56 10.25 -13.79
N GLY A 191 11.85 9.93 -13.83
CA GLY A 191 12.91 10.95 -13.79
C GLY A 191 13.23 11.37 -12.35
N SER A 192 14.35 12.06 -12.20
CA SER A 192 14.94 12.36 -10.89
C SER A 192 14.01 13.17 -9.98
N LEU A 193 13.55 12.56 -8.89
CA LEU A 193 12.72 13.25 -7.89
C LEU A 193 13.56 14.21 -7.03
N SER A 194 14.85 13.93 -6.87
CA SER A 194 15.78 14.79 -6.12
C SER A 194 16.07 16.09 -6.87
N LYS A 195 16.41 16.01 -8.18
CA LYS A 195 16.72 17.20 -8.99
C LYS A 195 15.54 18.14 -9.14
N GLU A 196 14.32 17.60 -9.17
CA GLU A 196 13.08 18.37 -9.25
C GLU A 196 12.60 18.85 -7.86
N GLY A 197 13.35 18.59 -6.78
CA GLY A 197 13.01 19.03 -5.43
C GLY A 197 11.81 18.31 -4.79
N VAL A 198 11.30 17.25 -5.42
CA VAL A 198 10.07 16.52 -5.04
C VAL A 198 10.28 15.66 -3.80
N SER A 199 11.47 15.14 -3.58
CA SER A 199 11.76 14.23 -2.47
C SER A 199 13.07 14.52 -1.76
N ILE A 200 13.24 13.93 -0.58
CA ILE A 200 14.50 13.78 0.15
C ILE A 200 14.65 12.32 0.58
N ILE A 201 15.88 11.89 0.81
CA ILE A 201 16.21 10.54 1.29
C ILE A 201 16.93 10.62 2.64
N CYS A 202 16.66 9.69 3.54
CA CYS A 202 17.29 9.60 4.85
C CYS A 202 17.28 8.17 5.39
N LYS A 203 18.01 7.91 6.48
CA LYS A 203 17.89 6.65 7.21
C LYS A 203 16.50 6.55 7.86
N ASN A 204 15.95 5.35 7.90
CA ASN A 204 14.58 5.12 8.39
C ASN A 204 14.31 5.73 9.79
N HIS A 205 15.24 5.62 10.72
CA HIS A 205 15.13 6.13 12.09
C HIS A 205 15.21 7.67 12.19
N GLU A 206 15.68 8.35 11.14
CA GLU A 206 15.72 9.81 11.07
C GLU A 206 14.47 10.41 10.41
N THR A 207 13.62 9.59 9.80
CA THR A 207 12.45 10.04 9.02
C THR A 207 11.59 11.06 9.77
N GLU A 208 11.30 10.80 11.04
CA GLU A 208 10.46 11.69 11.85
C GLU A 208 11.12 13.06 12.08
N LYS A 209 12.43 13.10 12.29
CA LYS A 209 13.19 14.35 12.43
C LYS A 209 13.08 15.19 11.16
N TYR A 210 13.19 14.57 9.98
CA TYR A 210 13.05 15.26 8.70
C TYR A 210 11.61 15.72 8.44
N ILE A 211 10.61 14.89 8.70
CA ILE A 211 9.20 15.27 8.55
C ILE A 211 8.89 16.54 9.37
N ARG A 212 9.41 16.61 10.60
CA ARG A 212 9.19 17.75 11.51
C ARG A 212 9.81 19.06 11.05
N GLN A 213 10.71 19.06 10.06
CA GLN A 213 11.25 20.29 9.47
C GLN A 213 10.26 20.94 8.48
N PHE A 214 9.23 20.22 8.06
CA PHE A 214 8.21 20.72 7.13
C PHE A 214 6.93 21.19 7.86
N ILE A 215 6.85 20.97 9.17
CA ILE A 215 5.71 21.34 10.03
C ILE A 215 6.02 22.67 10.70
#